data_AF-A0A1M6XJQ0-F1
#
_entry.id   AF-A0A1M6XJQ0-F1
#
_cell.length_a   1.000
_cell.length_b   1.000
_cell.length_c   1.000
_cell.angle_alpha   90.00
_cell.angle_beta   90.00
_cell.angle_gamma   90.00
#
_symmetry.space_group_name_H-M   'P 1'
#
loop_
_entity.id
_entity.type
_entity.pdbx_description
1 polymer ?
#
loop_
_entity_poly.entity_id
_entity_poly.type
_entity_poly.pdbx_seq_one_letter_code
_entity_poly.pdbx_strand_id
1 'polypeptide(L)'
;MTKTEIGTNWPAALESVEDGAMLSDAIGFGFSKDDLKELLALHKAGKYQSKIEELLVDCNFISFACCLMKQEYDEAAETEGLNEAD
;
A
#
# COMPACT_ATOMS: atom_id res chain seq x y z
N MET A 1 16.14 -3.38 -3.49
CA MET A 1 15.46 -4.38 -2.64
C MET A 1 14.73 -5.34 -3.54
N THR A 2 14.61 -6.60 -3.15
CA THR A 2 13.76 -7.58 -3.84
C THR A 2 12.30 -7.42 -3.39
N LYS A 3 11.34 -7.88 -4.21
CA LYS A 3 9.92 -7.94 -3.86
C LYS A 3 9.67 -8.58 -2.48
N THR A 4 10.38 -9.67 -2.18
CA THR A 4 10.27 -10.38 -0.91
C THR A 4 10.75 -9.54 0.27
N GLU A 5 11.85 -8.81 0.13
CA GLU A 5 12.34 -7.93 1.20
C GLU A 5 11.37 -6.78 1.47
N ILE A 6 10.80 -6.19 0.40
CA ILE A 6 9.81 -5.10 0.53
C ILE A 6 8.54 -5.60 1.25
N GLY A 7 7.97 -6.72 0.79
CA GLY A 7 6.73 -7.27 1.37
C GLY A 7 6.88 -7.82 2.79
N THR A 8 8.10 -7.90 3.34
CA THR A 8 8.33 -8.25 4.74
C THR A 8 8.44 -7.06 5.69
N ASN A 9 8.64 -5.84 5.16
CA ASN A 9 8.80 -4.63 5.96
C ASN A 9 8.53 -3.37 5.12
N TRP A 10 7.25 -3.06 4.94
CA TRP A 10 6.83 -1.85 4.22
C TRP A 10 7.36 -0.55 4.83
N PRO A 11 7.42 -0.38 6.16
CA PRO A 11 8.00 0.82 6.77
C PRO A 11 9.43 1.08 6.31
N ALA A 12 10.30 0.06 6.35
CA ALA A 12 11.69 0.20 5.94
C ALA A 12 11.82 0.49 4.44
N ALA A 13 10.99 -0.15 3.61
CA ALA A 13 10.97 0.11 2.18
C ALA A 13 10.53 1.54 1.86
N LEU A 14 9.42 2.00 2.46
CA LEU A 14 8.88 3.35 2.27
C LEU A 14 9.78 4.45 2.84
N GLU A 15 10.51 4.17 3.93
CA GLU A 15 11.51 5.07 4.48
C GLU A 15 12.74 5.22 3.56
N SER A 16 13.11 4.15 2.86
CA SER A 16 14.32 4.12 2.01
C SER A 16 14.22 4.86 0.68
N VAL A 17 13.01 5.25 0.26
CA VAL A 17 12.75 5.92 -1.03
C VAL A 17 12.29 7.36 -0.82
N GLU A 18 12.53 8.23 -1.79
CA GLU A 18 11.99 9.60 -1.78
C GLU A 18 10.51 9.60 -2.17
N ASP A 19 10.18 8.87 -3.24
CA ASP A 19 8.83 8.73 -3.79
C ASP A 19 8.35 7.27 -3.75
N GLY A 20 7.07 7.06 -3.42
CA GLY A 20 6.50 5.72 -3.32
C GLY A 20 6.55 4.93 -4.64
N ALA A 21 6.39 5.61 -5.77
CA ALA A 21 6.45 5.01 -7.11
C ALA A 21 7.80 4.34 -7.41
N MET A 22 8.88 4.67 -6.69
CA MET A 22 10.16 3.97 -6.85
C MET A 22 10.11 2.49 -6.48
N LEU A 23 9.10 2.06 -5.71
CA LEU A 23 8.93 0.67 -5.28
C LEU A 23 8.08 -0.16 -6.27
N SER A 24 7.36 0.46 -7.20
CA SER A 24 6.38 -0.23 -8.07
C SER A 24 7.02 -1.27 -8.97
N ASP A 25 8.10 -0.92 -9.66
CA ASP A 25 8.87 -1.84 -10.50
C ASP A 25 9.47 -2.98 -9.66
N ALA A 26 9.98 -2.65 -8.47
CA ALA A 26 10.62 -3.61 -7.56
C ALA A 26 9.64 -4.68 -7.04
N ILE A 27 8.35 -4.35 -6.91
CA ILE A 27 7.29 -5.30 -6.54
C ILE A 27 6.56 -5.89 -7.75
N GLY A 28 6.90 -5.46 -8.98
CA GLY A 28 6.25 -5.89 -10.21
C GLY A 28 4.80 -5.39 -10.34
N PHE A 29 4.52 -4.17 -9.89
CA PHE A 29 3.22 -3.50 -10.01
C PHE A 29 2.04 -4.25 -9.37
N GLY A 30 2.30 -5.08 -8.35
CA GLY A 30 1.26 -5.88 -7.72
C GLY A 30 1.57 -6.28 -6.29
N PHE A 31 0.52 -6.25 -5.47
CA PHE A 31 0.55 -6.52 -4.04
C PHE A 31 -0.06 -7.88 -3.70
N SER A 32 0.40 -8.50 -2.63
CA SER A 32 -0.35 -9.52 -1.92
C SER A 32 -1.39 -8.89 -1.00
N LYS A 33 -2.33 -9.69 -0.47
CA LYS A 33 -3.31 -9.18 0.51
C LYS A 33 -2.64 -8.72 1.81
N ASP A 34 -1.59 -9.41 2.24
CA ASP A 34 -0.82 -9.03 3.43
C ASP A 34 -0.12 -7.68 3.23
N ASP A 35 0.44 -7.43 2.03
CA ASP A 35 1.01 -6.12 1.68
C ASP A 35 -0.05 -5.02 1.80
N LEU A 36 -1.22 -5.22 1.20
CA LEU A 36 -2.29 -4.22 1.23
C LEU A 36 -2.81 -3.96 2.66
N LYS A 37 -2.88 -5.01 3.51
CA LYS A 37 -3.24 -4.87 4.93
C LYS A 37 -2.20 -4.05 5.70
N GLU A 38 -0.91 -4.29 5.46
CA GLU A 38 0.15 -3.54 6.12
C GLU A 38 0.17 -2.08 5.67
N LEU A 39 0.05 -1.82 4.36
CA LEU A 39 -0.04 -0.48 3.79
C LEU A 39 -1.26 0.28 4.32
N LEU A 40 -2.42 -0.37 4.41
CA LEU A 40 -3.63 0.18 5.03
C LEU A 40 -3.39 0.57 6.49
N ALA A 41 -2.76 -0.31 7.27
CA ALA A 41 -2.47 -0.06 8.69
C ALA A 41 -1.51 1.12 8.87
N LEU A 42 -0.48 1.23 8.02
CA LEU A 42 0.46 2.35 8.03
C LEU A 42 -0.21 3.67 7.67
N HIS A 43 -1.03 3.68 6.62
CA HIS A 43 -1.76 4.88 6.20
C HIS A 43 -2.74 5.34 7.29
N LYS A 44 -3.48 4.40 7.90
CA LYS A 44 -4.39 4.66 9.03
C LYS A 44 -3.66 5.19 10.27
N ALA A 45 -2.38 4.80 10.46
CA ALA A 45 -1.52 5.34 11.51
C ALA A 45 -0.88 6.70 11.16
N GLY A 46 -1.21 7.30 10.01
CA GLY A 46 -0.67 8.57 9.55
C GLY A 46 0.77 8.48 9.05
N LYS A 47 1.25 7.29 8.69
CA LYS A 47 2.64 7.07 8.25
C LYS A 47 2.72 6.88 6.74
N TYR A 48 3.70 7.54 6.14
CA TYR A 48 4.05 7.41 4.72
C TYR A 48 2.86 7.60 3.75
N GLN A 49 1.83 8.35 4.16
CA GLN A 49 0.54 8.41 3.46
C GLN A 49 0.68 8.76 1.98
N SER A 50 1.40 9.85 1.66
CA SER A 50 1.63 10.26 0.27
C SER A 50 2.39 9.20 -0.54
N LYS A 51 3.43 8.59 0.05
CA LYS A 51 4.20 7.52 -0.63
C LYS A 51 3.33 6.29 -0.91
N ILE A 52 2.48 5.91 0.04
CA ILE A 52 1.55 4.79 -0.12
C ILE A 52 0.56 5.10 -1.25
N GLU A 53 -0.02 6.30 -1.25
CA GLU A 53 -0.95 6.75 -2.29
C GLU A 53 -0.30 6.76 -3.69
N GLU A 54 0.90 7.32 -3.82
CA GLU A 54 1.66 7.36 -5.07
C GLU A 54 1.97 5.96 -5.60
N LEU A 55 2.45 5.08 -4.72
CA LEU A 55 2.77 3.70 -5.05
C LEU A 55 1.52 2.94 -5.54
N LEU A 56 0.39 3.08 -4.86
CA LEU A 56 -0.86 2.43 -5.24
C LEU A 56 -1.37 2.92 -6.60
N VAL A 57 -1.31 4.24 -6.85
CA VAL A 57 -1.69 4.82 -8.15
C VAL A 57 -0.78 4.30 -9.27
N ASP A 58 0.53 4.28 -9.06
CA ASP A 58 1.50 3.79 -10.05
C ASP A 58 1.30 2.30 -10.35
N CYS A 59 0.88 1.52 -9.36
CA CYS A 59 0.51 0.11 -9.52
C CYS A 59 -0.93 -0.13 -10.03
N ASN A 60 -1.67 0.92 -10.39
CA ASN A 60 -3.07 0.86 -10.87
C ASN A 60 -4.13 0.43 -9.82
N PHE A 61 -3.82 0.52 -8.52
CA PHE A 61 -4.77 0.33 -7.42
C PHE A 61 -5.53 1.64 -7.11
N ILE A 62 -6.07 2.29 -8.14
CA ILE A 62 -6.61 3.66 -8.07
C ILE A 62 -7.82 3.74 -7.12
N SER A 63 -8.74 2.78 -7.17
CA SER A 63 -9.90 2.75 -6.28
C SER A 63 -9.49 2.69 -4.81
N PHE A 64 -8.56 1.78 -4.48
CA PHE A 64 -8.02 1.66 -3.13
C PHE A 64 -7.30 2.94 -2.69
N ALA A 65 -6.45 3.52 -3.54
CA ALA A 65 -5.77 4.79 -3.26
C ALA A 65 -6.76 5.93 -2.99
N CYS A 66 -7.83 6.04 -3.78
CA CYS A 66 -8.87 7.04 -3.57
C CYS A 66 -9.59 6.88 -2.22
N CYS A 67 -9.91 5.65 -1.81
CA CYS A 67 -10.50 5.40 -0.49
C CYS A 67 -9.53 5.83 0.64
N LEU A 68 -8.22 5.53 0.50
CA LEU A 68 -7.22 5.96 1.48
C LEU A 68 -7.11 7.49 1.57
N MET A 69 -7.08 8.21 0.45
CA MET A 69 -7.04 9.68 0.41
C MET A 69 -8.24 10.33 1.12
N LYS A 70 -9.41 9.67 1.06
CA LYS A 70 -10.63 10.11 1.74
C LYS A 70 -10.76 9.60 3.18
N GLN A 71 -9.81 8.78 3.63
CA GLN A 71 -9.83 8.10 4.93
C GLN A 71 -11.03 7.14 5.09
N GLU A 72 -11.55 6.61 3.98
CA GLU A 72 -12.63 5.63 3.91
C GLU A 72 -12.06 4.20 4.07
N TYR A 73 -11.47 3.90 5.24
CA TYR A 73 -10.68 2.68 5.45
C TYR A 73 -11.48 1.38 5.37
N ASP A 74 -12.74 1.38 5.81
CA ASP A 74 -13.61 0.22 5.67
C ASP A 74 -13.91 -0.08 4.20
N GLU A 75 -14.23 0.94 3.40
CA GLU A 75 -14.46 0.80 1.95
C GLU A 75 -13.18 0.38 1.21
N ALA A 76 -12.02 0.89 1.64
CA ALA A 76 -10.72 0.46 1.12
C ALA A 76 -10.51 -1.05 1.36
N ALA A 77 -10.79 -1.53 2.57
CA ALA A 77 -10.67 -2.94 2.91
C ALA A 77 -11.67 -3.82 2.14
N GLU A 78 -12.89 -3.33 1.91
CA GLU A 78 -13.89 -4.02 1.07
C GLU A 78 -13.46 -4.10 -0.40
N THR A 79 -12.95 -3.00 -0.96
CA THR A 79 -12.53 -2.89 -2.37
C THR A 79 -11.51 -3.96 -2.75
N GLU A 80 -10.55 -4.20 -1.87
CA GLU A 80 -9.47 -5.19 -2.09
C GLU A 80 -9.75 -6.54 -1.42
N GLY A 81 -10.94 -6.72 -0.82
CA GLY A 81 -11.32 -7.95 -0.11
C GLY A 81 -10.33 -8.32 1.00
N LEU A 82 -9.92 -7.34 1.78
CA LEU A 82 -9.02 -7.45 2.93
C LEU A 82 -9.73 -7.82 4.22
N ASN A 83 -11.07 -7.68 4.25
CA ASN A 83 -11.89 -8.14 5.35
C ASN A 83 -11.64 -9.63 5.58
N GLU A 84 -11.25 -9.97 6.80
CA GLU A 84 -11.10 -11.36 7.21
C GLU A 84 -12.48 -12.01 7.06
N ALA A 85 -12.53 -13.11 6.30
CA ALA A 85 -13.63 -14.04 6.44
C ALA A 85 -13.47 -14.65 7.83
N ASP A 86 -14.20 -14.10 8.81
CA ASP A 86 -14.47 -14.76 10.08
C ASP A 86 -15.25 -16.06 9.83
#